data_AF-A0A0C2DQG6-F1
#
_entry.id   AF-A0A0C2DQG6-F1
#
_cell.length_a   1.000
_cell.length_b   1.000
_cell.length_c   1.000
_cell.angle_alpha   90.00
_cell.angle_beta   90.00
_cell.angle_gamma   90.00
#
_symmetry.space_group_name_H-M   'P 1'
#
loop_
_entity.id
_entity.type
_entity.pdbx_description
1 polymer ?
#
loop_
_entity_poly.entity_id
_entity_poly.type
_entity_poly.pdbx_seq_one_letter_code
_entity_poly.pdbx_strand_id
1 'polypeptide(L)' 'MVIYEARNGNVTFDHKMHAEALACNLCHTEMPAQMTITLDQASAHELCIGCHRDQGAGPTACNACHIR' A
#
# COMPACT_ATOMS: atom_id res chain seq x y z
N MET A 1 -2.04 -11.39 -1.75
CA MET A 1 -0.71 -10.81 -1.51
C MET A 1 -0.28 -10.11 -2.78
N VAL A 2 0.09 -8.84 -2.70
CA VAL A 2 0.58 -8.04 -3.84
C VAL A 2 2.02 -7.63 -3.52
N ILE A 3 2.90 -7.66 -4.51
CA ILE A 3 4.30 -7.23 -4.34
C ILE A 3 4.52 -6.00 -5.20
N TYR A 4 4.98 -4.93 -4.57
CA TYR A 4 5.47 -3.74 -5.26
C TYR A 4 6.98 -3.81 -5.34
N GLU A 5 7.50 -3.97 -6.55
CA GLU A 5 8.94 -3.95 -6.79
C GLU A 5 9.48 -2.54 -6.59
N ALA A 6 10.52 -2.43 -5.78
CA ALA A 6 11.20 -1.17 -5.56
C ALA A 6 12.69 -1.42 -5.43
N ARG A 7 13.49 -0.50 -6.00
CA ARG A 7 14.96 -0.58 -5.99
C ARG A 7 15.55 -0.74 -4.58
N ASN A 8 14.86 -0.24 -3.55
CA ASN A 8 15.34 -0.25 -2.18
C ASN A 8 14.91 -1.47 -1.36
N GLY A 9 14.24 -2.45 -1.97
CA GLY A 9 13.65 -3.61 -1.33
C GLY A 9 12.17 -3.71 -1.70
N ASN A 10 11.70 -4.92 -1.98
CA ASN A 10 10.32 -5.14 -2.36
C ASN A 10 9.39 -4.84 -1.19
N VAL A 11 8.23 -4.25 -1.49
CA VAL A 11 7.19 -4.02 -0.51
C VAL A 11 6.11 -5.06 -0.69
N THR A 12 5.89 -5.85 0.35
CA THR A 12 4.85 -6.87 0.38
C THR A 12 3.57 -6.27 0.96
N PHE A 13 2.49 -6.27 0.20
CA PHE A 13 1.19 -5.72 0.58
C PHE A 13 0.16 -6.83 0.78
N ASP A 14 -0.32 -6.98 2.02
CA ASP A 14 -1.41 -7.89 2.33
C ASP A 14 -2.77 -7.26 1.97
N HIS A 15 -3.14 -7.40 0.70
CA HIS A 15 -4.44 -6.92 0.19
C HIS A 15 -5.63 -7.54 0.94
N LYS A 16 -5.53 -8.79 1.41
CA LYS A 16 -6.66 -9.44 2.08
C LYS A 16 -6.93 -8.77 3.42
N MET A 17 -5.87 -8.59 4.22
CA MET A 17 -5.97 -7.91 5.51
C MET A 17 -6.55 -6.48 5.36
N HIS A 18 -6.06 -5.72 4.37
CA HIS A 18 -6.58 -4.37 4.13
C HIS A 18 -8.04 -4.38 3.67
N ALA A 19 -8.42 -5.26 2.73
CA ALA A 19 -9.79 -5.33 2.21
C ALA A 19 -10.81 -5.82 3.24
N GLU A 20 -10.39 -6.57 4.26
CA GLU A 20 -11.24 -6.99 5.38
C GLU A 20 -11.49 -5.84 6.38
N ALA A 21 -10.54 -4.90 6.50
CA ALA A 21 -10.60 -3.79 7.45
C ALA A 21 -11.07 -2.46 6.83
N LEU A 22 -10.93 -2.29 5.52
CA LEU A 22 -11.06 -1.01 4.82
C LEU A 22 -12.00 -1.12 3.61
N ALA A 23 -12.63 -0.01 3.26
CA ALA A 23 -13.46 0.07 2.06
C ALA A 23 -12.61 0.09 0.78
N CYS A 24 -13.03 -0.62 -0.27
CA CYS A 24 -12.28 -0.78 -1.52
C CYS A 24 -11.96 0.56 -2.20
N ASN A 25 -12.85 1.55 -2.07
CA ASN A 25 -12.73 2.87 -2.69
C ASN A 25 -11.65 3.76 -2.07
N LEU A 26 -11.05 3.36 -0.94
CA LEU A 26 -9.93 4.08 -0.34
C LEU A 26 -8.65 3.95 -1.16
N CYS A 27 -8.53 2.88 -1.96
CA CYS A 27 -7.39 2.66 -2.86
C CYS A 27 -7.81 2.59 -4.33
N HIS A 28 -9.01 2.07 -4.62
CA HIS A 28 -9.51 1.90 -5.99
C HIS A 28 -10.48 3.02 -6.37
N THR A 29 -10.05 3.91 -7.26
CA THR A 29 -10.88 5.01 -7.77
C THR A 29 -11.81 4.60 -8.91
N GLU A 30 -11.55 3.45 -9.54
CA GLU A 30 -12.36 2.90 -10.64
C GLU A 30 -12.87 1.50 -10.28
N MET A 31 -14.11 1.21 -10.66
CA MET A 31 -14.74 -0.10 -10.49
C MET A 31 -15.27 -0.66 -11.83
N PRO A 32 -15.07 -1.95 -12.13
CA PRO A 32 -14.42 -2.96 -11.30
C PRO A 32 -12.93 -2.67 -11.10
N ALA A 33 -12.45 -2.92 -9.89
CA ALA A 33 -11.07 -2.62 -9.50
C ALA A 33 -10.09 -3.28 -10.48
N GLN A 34 -9.12 -2.51 -10.96
CA GLN A 34 -8.05 -3.04 -11.80
C GLN A 34 -7.27 -4.09 -10.99
N MET A 35 -6.84 -5.18 -11.65
CA MET A 35 -6.07 -6.27 -11.02
C MET A 35 -4.79 -5.78 -10.33
N THR A 36 -4.23 -4.67 -10.81
CA THR A 36 -3.04 -4.02 -10.27
C THR A 36 -3.24 -2.51 -10.24
N ILE A 37 -2.98 -1.90 -9.08
CA ILE A 37 -2.78 -0.45 -8.98
C ILE A 37 -1.30 -0.20 -9.26
N THR A 38 -0.99 0.58 -10.28
CA THR A 38 0.38 1.06 -10.52
C THR A 38 0.63 2.27 -9.64
N LEU A 39 1.64 2.18 -8.78
CA LEU A 39 2.06 3.27 -7.91
C LEU A 39 3.52 3.61 -8.20
N ASP A 40 3.82 4.89 -8.39
CA ASP A 40 5.18 5.38 -8.28
C ASP A 40 5.58 5.60 -6.80
N GLN A 41 6.83 5.96 -6.56
CA GLN A 41 7.35 6.17 -5.21
C GLN A 41 6.57 7.23 -4.41
N ALA A 42 6.25 8.37 -5.03
CA ALA A 42 5.56 9.46 -4.36
C ALA A 42 4.13 9.05 -4.02
N SER A 43 3.40 8.52 -5.01
CA SER A 43 2.03 8.06 -4.85
C SER A 43 1.91 6.93 -3.80
N ALA A 44 2.87 5.99 -3.78
CA ALA A 44 2.90 4.93 -2.77
C ALA A 44 3.16 5.46 -1.35
N HIS A 45 4.12 6.39 -1.19
CA HIS A 45 4.40 6.97 0.12
C HIS A 45 3.24 7.82 0.62
N GLU A 46 2.59 8.59 -0.25
CA GLU A 46 1.42 9.39 0.11
C GLU A 46 0.26 8.49 0.56
N LEU A 47 -0.12 7.51 -0.26
CA LEU A 47 -1.25 6.63 0.02
C LEU A 47 -1.01 5.75 1.26
N CYS A 48 0.10 5.01 1.27
CA CYS A 48 0.35 4.00 2.30
C CYS A 48 0.78 4.64 3.61
N ILE A 49 1.82 5.49 3.59
CA ILE A 49 2.36 6.09 4.82
C ILE A 49 1.40 7.15 5.36
N GLY A 50 0.70 7.90 4.49
CA GLY A 50 -0.32 8.87 4.90
C GLY A 50 -1.41 8.19 5.72
N CYS A 51 -2.05 7.15 5.17
CA CYS A 51 -3.07 6.38 5.88
C CYS A 51 -2.55 5.79 7.20
N HIS A 52 -1.36 5.18 7.20
CA HIS A 52 -0.80 4.61 8.42
C HIS A 52 -0.52 5.64 9.52
N ARG A 53 -0.11 6.85 9.13
CA ARG A 53 0.08 7.97 10.08
C ARG A 53 -1.24 8.45 10.63
N ASP A 54 -2.23 8.67 9.76
CA ASP A 54 -3.54 9.20 10.16
C ASP A 54 -4.28 8.23 11.09
N GLN A 55 -4.16 6.93 10.84
CA GLN A 55 -4.74 5.89 11.69
C GLN A 55 -3.88 5.55 12.91
N GLY A 56 -2.64 6.05 12.98
CA GLY A 56 -1.66 5.67 14.00
C GLY A 56 -1.35 4.16 14.00
N ALA A 57 -1.54 3.48 12.87
CA ALA A 57 -1.46 2.04 12.72
C ALA A 57 -0.78 1.66 11.41
N GLY A 58 0.15 0.70 11.48
CA GLY A 58 0.90 0.23 10.32
C GLY A 58 2.30 0.85 10.18
N PRO A 59 3.13 0.34 9.26
CA PRO A 59 4.51 0.76 9.09
C PRO A 59 4.65 2.14 8.46
N THR A 60 5.50 2.99 9.05
CA THR A 60 5.84 4.32 8.52
C THR A 60 7.34 4.53 8.28
N ALA A 61 8.18 3.58 8.70
CA ALA A 61 9.62 3.61 8.52
C ALA A 61 10.04 2.89 7.24
N CYS A 62 11.12 3.34 6.60
CA CYS A 62 11.56 2.84 5.29
C CYS A 62 11.75 1.31 5.29
N ASN A 63 12.45 0.78 6.30
CA ASN A 63 12.76 -0.63 6.45
C ASN A 63 11.60 -1.47 7.01
N ALA A 64 10.50 -0.84 7.42
CA ALA A 64 9.29 -1.55 7.83
C ALA A 64 8.42 -1.94 6.64
N CYS A 65 8.62 -1.28 5.49
CA CYS A 65 7.98 -1.62 4.21
C CYS A 65 8.95 -2.26 3.23
N HIS A 66 10.15 -1.67 3.04
CA HIS A 66 11.14 -2.14 2.08
C HIS A 66 12.03 -3.22 2.70
N ILE A 67 11.73 -4.48 2.38
CA ILE A 67 12.52 -5.62 2.84
C ILE A 67 13.48 -6.03 1.73
N ARG A 68 14.77 -6.18 2.09
CA ARG A 68 15.83 -6.69 1.21
C ARG A 68 16.20 -8.10 1.58
#